data_AF-A0A6L4YHU1-F1
#
_entry.id   AF-A0A6L4YHU1-F1
#
_cell.length_a   1.000
_cell.length_b   1.000
_cell.length_c   1.000
_cell.angle_alpha   90.00
_cell.angle_beta   90.00
_cell.angle_gamma   90.00
#
_symmetry.space_group_name_H-M   'P 1'
#
loop_
_entity.id
_entity.type
_entity.pdbx_description
1 polymer ?
#
loop_
_entity_poly.entity_id
_entity_poly.type
_entity_poly.pdbx_seq_one_letter_code
_entity_poly.pdbx_strand_id
1 'polypeptide(L)'
;MKKLEEMRAEYRREDLGKGVRGKHFAEFEKGSNLVLLTPELSKVFPTNEAVNAALSSLVSVARSVTDVTRRSTRTRTAKPPASANQDSGILDGDYPPTKRTRIESRTVASTVAQRSS
;
A
#
# COMPACT_ATOMS: atom_id res chain seq x y z
N MET A 1 18.22 21.13 -22.57
CA MET A 1 17.32 21.40 -21.43
C MET A 1 15.92 21.69 -21.98
N LYS A 2 14.90 20.92 -21.62
CA LYS A 2 13.51 21.18 -22.05
C LYS A 2 13.00 22.39 -21.26
N LYS A 3 12.63 23.45 -21.98
CA LYS A 3 12.03 24.66 -21.42
C LYS A 3 10.68 24.26 -20.77
N LEU A 4 10.42 24.70 -19.54
CA LEU A 4 9.07 24.74 -19.01
C LEU A 4 8.27 25.63 -19.96
N GLU A 5 7.42 25.06 -20.81
CA GLU A 5 6.38 25.84 -21.46
C GLU A 5 5.40 26.23 -20.35
N GLU A 6 5.57 27.44 -19.85
CA GLU A 6 4.62 28.13 -18.98
C GLU A 6 3.24 28.11 -19.63
N MET A 7 2.18 27.93 -18.84
CA MET A 7 0.82 27.94 -19.38
C MET A 7 0.55 29.27 -20.06
N ARG A 8 0.24 29.22 -21.36
CA ARG A 8 -0.14 30.41 -22.12
C ARG A 8 -1.50 30.91 -21.64
N ALA A 9 -1.67 32.23 -21.60
CA ALA A 9 -2.94 32.88 -21.27
C ALA A 9 -4.06 32.50 -22.26
N GLU A 10 -3.69 32.19 -23.52
CA GLU A 10 -4.61 31.75 -24.55
C GLU A 10 -3.94 30.71 -25.45
N TYR A 11 -4.73 29.73 -25.91
CA TYR A 11 -4.33 28.75 -26.91
C TYR A 11 -5.19 28.92 -28.15
N ARG A 12 -4.55 28.95 -29.32
CA ARG A 12 -5.26 28.90 -30.59
C ARG A 12 -5.51 27.45 -30.98
N ARG A 13 -6.49 27.23 -31.87
CA ARG A 13 -6.82 25.87 -32.34
C ARG A 13 -5.62 25.20 -33.00
N GLU A 14 -4.77 25.98 -33.67
CA GLU A 14 -3.54 25.51 -34.31
C GLU A 14 -2.51 24.97 -33.30
N ASP A 15 -2.51 25.48 -32.05
CA ASP A 15 -1.59 25.04 -30.99
C ASP A 15 -1.97 23.66 -30.42
N LEU A 16 -3.27 23.31 -30.47
CA LEU A 16 -3.82 22.11 -29.84
C LEU A 16 -3.63 20.85 -30.69
N GLY A 17 -3.24 21.00 -31.96
CA GLY A 17 -3.05 19.89 -32.90
C GLY A 17 -4.35 19.14 -33.24
N LYS A 18 -4.21 17.92 -33.76
CA LYS A 18 -5.36 17.07 -34.12
C LYS A 18 -5.92 16.38 -32.86
N GLY A 19 -7.21 16.53 -32.62
CA GLY A 19 -7.91 15.81 -31.54
C GLY A 19 -7.95 14.31 -31.80
N VAL A 20 -7.43 13.51 -30.86
CA VAL A 20 -7.50 12.04 -30.90
C VAL A 20 -8.52 11.57 -29.87
N ARG A 21 -9.53 10.83 -30.33
CA ARG A 21 -10.57 10.27 -29.45
C ARG A 21 -9.92 9.29 -28.48
N GLY A 22 -10.18 9.48 -27.18
CA GLY A 22 -9.69 8.59 -26.13
C GLY A 22 -8.21 8.76 -25.75
N LYS A 23 -7.52 9.84 -26.18
CA LYS A 23 -6.10 10.09 -25.88
C LYS A 23 -5.72 9.88 -24.40
N HIS A 24 -6.60 10.29 -23.48
CA HIS A 24 -6.39 10.19 -22.02
C HIS A 24 -7.34 9.21 -21.34
N PHE A 25 -8.05 8.37 -22.12
CA PHE A 25 -9.08 7.47 -21.58
C PHE A 25 -8.50 6.47 -20.59
N ALA A 26 -7.40 5.82 -20.95
CA ALA A 26 -6.74 4.84 -20.07
C ALA A 26 -6.15 5.47 -18.80
N GLU A 27 -5.74 6.75 -18.84
CA GLU A 27 -5.28 7.47 -17.65
C GLU A 27 -6.45 7.87 -16.75
N PHE A 28 -7.56 8.27 -17.36
CA PHE A 28 -8.80 8.57 -16.64
C PHE A 28 -9.38 7.33 -15.95
N GLU A 29 -9.39 6.17 -16.63
CA GLU A 29 -9.87 4.90 -16.06
C GLU A 29 -9.05 4.43 -14.86
N LYS A 30 -7.75 4.76 -14.80
CA LYS A 30 -6.91 4.48 -13.62
C LYS A 30 -7.33 5.27 -12.38
N GLY A 31 -8.20 6.27 -12.57
CA GLY A 31 -8.66 7.17 -11.53
C GLY A 31 -7.64 8.29 -11.27
N SER A 32 -8.15 9.48 -10.98
CA SER A 32 -7.35 10.59 -10.46
C SER A 32 -7.66 10.78 -8.97
N ASN A 33 -6.61 10.81 -8.14
CA ASN A 33 -6.75 11.09 -6.71
C ASN A 33 -6.74 12.61 -6.48
N LEU A 34 -7.77 13.29 -7.00
CA LEU A 34 -7.95 14.73 -6.78
C LEU A 34 -8.71 14.97 -5.47
N VAL A 35 -8.13 15.81 -4.61
CA VAL A 35 -8.76 16.23 -3.35
C VAL A 35 -8.91 17.75 -3.38
N LEU A 36 -10.15 18.23 -3.25
CA LEU A 36 -10.43 19.66 -3.14
C LEU A 36 -10.18 20.11 -1.70
N LEU A 37 -9.23 21.03 -1.51
CA LEU A 37 -9.01 21.67 -0.22
C LEU A 37 -10.10 22.70 0.06
N THR A 38 -10.46 22.86 1.34
CA THR A 38 -11.30 23.98 1.75
C THR A 38 -10.54 25.29 1.55
N PRO A 39 -11.23 26.44 1.37
CA PRO A 39 -10.58 27.73 1.13
C PRO A 39 -9.60 28.14 2.24
N GLU A 40 -9.90 27.75 3.48
CA GLU A 40 -9.01 28.01 4.62
C GLU A 40 -7.73 27.18 4.53
N LEU A 41 -7.83 25.91 4.13
CA LEU A 41 -6.66 25.04 3.96
C LEU A 41 -5.83 25.42 2.72
N SER A 42 -6.45 25.89 1.64
CA SER A 42 -5.70 26.34 0.46
C SER A 42 -4.87 27.60 0.72
N LYS A 43 -5.29 28.46 1.67
CA LYS A 43 -4.49 29.62 2.10
C LYS A 43 -3.26 29.20 2.89
N VAL A 44 -3.40 28.19 3.74
CA VAL A 44 -2.31 27.66 4.58
C VAL A 44 -1.36 26.75 3.79
N PHE A 45 -1.89 26.00 2.83
CA PHE A 45 -1.15 25.10 1.96
C PHE A 45 -1.36 25.46 0.48
N PRO A 46 -0.66 26.49 -0.04
CA PRO A 46 -0.85 26.95 -1.42
C PRO A 46 -0.33 25.95 -2.46
N THR A 47 0.59 25.06 -2.08
CA THR A 47 1.23 24.10 -2.99
C THR A 47 0.97 22.66 -2.56
N ASN A 48 0.97 21.77 -3.55
CA ASN A 48 0.92 20.32 -3.32
C ASN A 48 2.11 19.81 -2.51
N GLU A 49 3.30 20.41 -2.69
CA GLU A 49 4.51 20.11 -1.92
C GLU A 49 4.30 20.37 -0.42
N ALA A 50 3.68 21.49 -0.05
CA ALA A 50 3.40 21.84 1.34
C ALA A 50 2.43 20.84 2.00
N VAL A 51 1.37 20.43 1.29
CA VAL A 51 0.42 19.41 1.77
C VAL A 51 1.12 18.07 1.98
N ASN A 52 1.87 17.61 0.99
CA ASN A 52 2.54 16.31 1.05
C ASN A 52 3.63 16.26 2.13
N ALA A 53 4.35 17.35 2.35
CA ALA A 53 5.31 17.48 3.43
C ALA A 53 4.62 17.37 4.81
N ALA A 54 3.49 18.06 5.00
CA ALA A 54 2.71 18.00 6.25
C ALA A 54 2.19 16.58 6.52
N LEU A 55 1.59 15.94 5.51
CA LEU A 55 1.10 14.56 5.63
C LEU A 55 2.25 13.57 5.91
N SER A 56 3.41 13.74 5.26
CA SER A 56 4.59 12.91 5.50
C SER A 56 5.13 13.06 6.92
N SER A 57 5.14 14.29 7.45
CA SER A 57 5.51 14.56 8.83
C SER A 57 4.58 13.85 9.81
N LEU A 58 3.26 13.92 9.58
CA LEU A 58 2.27 13.24 10.41
C LEU A 58 2.45 11.71 10.39
N VAL A 59 2.71 11.12 9.21
CA VAL A 59 3.00 9.68 9.08
C VAL A 59 4.25 9.29 9.86
N SER A 60 5.31 10.10 9.81
CA SER A 60 6.55 9.87 10.56
C SER A 60 6.30 9.84 12.08
N VAL A 61 5.52 10.81 12.58
CA VAL A 61 5.13 10.86 13.99
C VAL A 61 4.29 9.64 14.37
N ALA A 62 3.26 9.31 13.58
CA ALA A 62 2.39 8.17 13.83
C ALA A 62 3.18 6.85 13.91
N ARG A 63 4.12 6.62 12.99
CA ARG A 63 5.01 5.44 13.01
C ARG A 63 5.84 5.37 14.28
N SER A 64 6.44 6.49 14.66
CA SER A 64 7.26 6.58 15.87
C SER A 64 6.48 6.21 17.13
N VAL A 65 5.22 6.66 17.25
CA VAL A 65 4.33 6.31 18.36
C VAL A 65 4.00 4.81 18.35
N THR A 66 3.70 4.23 17.19
CA THR A 66 3.37 2.80 17.08
C THR A 66 4.57 1.87 17.32
N ASP A 67 5.80 2.30 17.01
CA ASP A 67 7.00 1.49 17.24
C ASP A 67 7.38 1.45 18.73
N VAL A 68 7.12 2.52 19.48
CA VAL A 68 7.34 2.56 20.93
C VAL A 68 6.45 1.55 21.66
N THR A 69 5.19 1.41 21.27
CA THR A 69 4.26 0.45 21.89
C THR A 69 4.63 -1.00 21.53
N ARG A 70 5.12 -1.25 20.32
CA ARG A 70 5.59 -2.57 19.87
C ARG A 70 6.88 -3.03 20.55
N ARG A 71 7.76 -2.09 20.96
CA ARG A 71 9.02 -2.41 21.65
C ARG A 71 8.82 -2.80 23.12
N SER A 72 7.77 -2.29 23.77
CA SER A 72 7.46 -2.59 25.18
C SER A 72 7.10 -4.06 25.44
N THR A 73 6.50 -4.75 24.46
CA THR A 73 6.11 -6.18 24.60
C THR A 73 7.24 -7.16 24.33
N ARG A 74 8.42 -6.70 23.89
CA ARG A 74 9.59 -7.55 23.69
C ARG A 74 10.43 -7.62 24.96
N THR A 75 9.82 -8.16 26.02
CA THR A 75 10.52 -8.59 27.22
C THR A 75 11.68 -9.51 26.85
N ARG A 76 12.84 -9.22 27.43
CA ARG A 76 14.07 -10.00 27.30
C ARG A 76 13.87 -11.37 27.96
N THR A 77 13.26 -12.29 27.23
CA THR A 77 13.19 -13.72 27.55
C THR A 77 13.55 -14.44 26.24
N ALA A 78 14.45 -15.40 26.15
CA ALA A 78 15.22 -16.12 27.14
C ALA A 78 16.54 -16.54 26.47
N LYS A 79 17.63 -16.61 27.24
CA LYS A 79 18.79 -17.44 26.89
C LYS A 79 18.39 -18.89 27.17
N PRO A 80 18.35 -19.81 26.19
CA PRO A 80 18.26 -21.23 26.49
C PRO A 80 19.65 -21.70 26.99
N PRO A 81 19.69 -22.62 27.96
CA PRO A 81 20.92 -23.07 28.57
C PRO A 81 21.78 -23.85 27.58
N ALA A 82 23.09 -23.65 27.67
CA ALA A 82 24.06 -24.56 27.10
C ALA A 82 23.93 -25.91 27.81
N SER A 83 23.59 -26.96 27.08
CA SER A 83 24.20 -28.31 27.17
C SER A 83 23.40 -29.33 26.35
N ALA A 84 24.15 -30.13 25.60
CA ALA A 84 23.91 -31.54 25.26
C ALA A 84 22.62 -31.92 24.50
N ASN A 85 22.79 -32.37 23.26
CA ASN A 85 22.90 -33.81 23.00
C ASN A 85 23.42 -34.05 21.58
N GLN A 86 24.61 -34.65 21.51
CA GLN A 86 25.09 -35.36 20.33
C GLN A 86 24.31 -36.68 20.29
N ASP A 87 23.56 -36.93 19.22
CA ASP A 87 23.28 -38.31 18.83
C ASP A 87 23.31 -38.40 17.31
N SER A 88 24.10 -39.35 16.85
CA SER A 88 24.58 -39.57 15.50
C SER A 88 23.65 -40.51 14.74
N GLY A 89 23.37 -40.25 13.46
CA GLY A 89 22.58 -41.16 12.63
C GLY A 89 22.50 -40.79 11.14
N ILE A 90 23.63 -40.96 10.45
CA ILE A 90 23.83 -41.50 9.09
C ILE A 90 22.73 -41.25 8.02
N LEU A 91 23.14 -40.46 7.01
CA LEU A 91 22.99 -40.54 5.54
C LEU A 91 21.77 -41.28 4.93
N ASP A 92 20.97 -40.55 4.14
CA ASP A 92 20.83 -40.73 2.68
C ASP A 92 19.58 -39.97 2.15
N GLY A 93 19.75 -39.15 1.11
CA GLY A 93 18.64 -38.74 0.23
C GLY A 93 18.43 -37.24 0.03
N ASP A 94 18.89 -36.77 -1.13
CA ASP A 94 18.54 -35.51 -1.79
C ASP A 94 17.05 -35.11 -1.72
N TYR A 95 16.72 -33.98 -1.07
CA TYR A 95 15.92 -32.84 -1.57
C TYR A 95 15.36 -31.96 -0.42
N PRO A 96 15.24 -30.63 -0.60
CA PRO A 96 14.87 -29.68 0.47
C PRO A 96 13.41 -29.78 0.94
N PRO A 97 13.10 -29.35 2.18
CA PRO A 97 11.76 -29.46 2.75
C PRO A 97 10.77 -28.48 2.10
N THR A 98 9.81 -29.01 1.35
CA THR A 98 8.62 -28.27 0.88
C THR A 98 7.74 -27.86 2.07
N LYS A 99 7.52 -26.54 2.23
CA LYS A 99 6.63 -26.00 3.26
C LYS A 99 5.18 -26.36 2.93
N ARG A 100 4.54 -27.04 3.88
CA ARG A 100 3.13 -27.45 3.87
C ARG A 100 2.20 -26.24 3.64
N THR A 101 1.37 -26.30 2.60
CA THR A 101 0.27 -25.37 2.37
C THR A 101 -0.84 -25.62 3.39
N ARG A 102 -1.23 -24.58 4.13
CA ARG A 102 -2.38 -24.62 5.04
C ARG A 102 -3.67 -24.50 4.23
N ILE A 103 -4.42 -25.60 4.15
CA ILE A 103 -5.78 -25.62 3.60
C ILE A 103 -6.75 -25.54 4.77
N GLU A 104 -7.54 -24.48 4.85
CA GLU A 104 -8.79 -24.48 5.61
C GLU A 104 -9.89 -23.91 4.69
N SER A 105 -10.48 -24.80 3.88
CA SER A 105 -11.75 -24.58 3.19
C SER A 105 -12.88 -24.71 4.22
N ARG A 106 -13.45 -23.57 4.65
CA ARG A 106 -14.61 -23.54 5.53
C ARG A 106 -15.87 -23.66 4.67
N THR A 107 -16.55 -24.79 4.83
CA THR A 107 -17.80 -25.21 4.17
C THR A 107 -18.95 -24.22 4.39
N VAL A 108 -19.65 -23.85 3.32
CA VAL A 108 -20.96 -23.18 3.34
C VAL A 108 -22.06 -24.22 3.50
N ALA A 109 -22.81 -24.19 4.60
CA ALA A 109 -24.01 -25.00 4.77
C ALA A 109 -25.23 -24.24 4.21
N SER A 110 -25.66 -24.72 3.05
CA SER A 110 -26.99 -24.53 2.46
C SER A 110 -28.11 -24.92 3.44
N THR A 111 -29.19 -24.15 3.46
CA THR A 111 -30.53 -24.70 3.75
C THR A 111 -31.56 -23.93 2.93
N VAL A 112 -32.02 -24.60 1.86
CA VAL A 112 -33.21 -24.29 1.07
C VAL A 112 -34.29 -25.30 1.47
N ALA A 113 -35.48 -24.81 1.83
CA ALA A 113 -36.79 -25.49 1.67
C ALA A 113 -37.89 -24.50 2.12
N GLN A 114 -38.59 -23.84 1.19
CA GLN A 114 -39.90 -24.27 0.66
C GLN A 114 -41.06 -24.27 1.67
N ARG A 115 -42.01 -23.36 1.46
CA ARG A 115 -43.49 -23.53 1.49
C ARG A 115 -44.10 -22.12 1.41
N SER A 116 -44.65 -21.70 0.27
CA SER A 116 -46.00 -22.04 -0.20
C SER A 116 -47.07 -21.67 0.83
N SER A 117 -47.61 -20.45 0.75
CA SER A 117 -49.04 -20.18 0.56
C SER A 117 -49.30 -18.68 0.42
#